data_AF-A0A920RZT6-F1
#
_entry.id   AF-A0A920RZT6-F1
#
_cell.length_a   1.000
_cell.length_b   1.000
_cell.length_c   1.000
_cell.angle_alpha   90.00
_cell.angle_beta   90.00
_cell.angle_gamma   90.00
#
_symmetry.space_group_name_H-M   'P 1'
#
loop_
_entity.id
_entity.type
_entity.pdbx_description
1 polymer ?
#
loop_
_entity_poly.entity_id
_entity_poly.type
_entity_poly.pdbx_seq_one_letter_code
_entity_poly.pdbx_strand_id
1 'polypeptide(L)' 'MATKIIYKKIFNLKRWSKMKRGGHFAALEQPDLLVNDIRAFARTLR' A
#
# COMPACT_ATOMS: atom_id res chain seq x y z
N MET A 1 3.18 -13.07 -9.29
CA MET A 1 2.14 -12.25 -9.96
C MET A 1 0.71 -12.70 -9.65
N ALA A 2 0.47 -13.97 -9.32
CA ALA A 2 -0.87 -14.54 -9.05
C ALA A 2 -1.66 -13.84 -7.91
N THR A 3 -0.99 -13.41 -6.83
CA THR A 3 -1.67 -12.82 -5.66
C THR A 3 -2.40 -11.52 -5.98
N LYS A 4 -1.80 -10.60 -6.74
CA LYS A 4 -2.44 -9.31 -7.09
C LYS A 4 -3.72 -9.49 -7.91
N ILE A 5 -3.79 -10.52 -8.74
CA ILE A 5 -4.96 -10.81 -9.59
C ILE A 5 -6.16 -11.22 -8.72
N ILE A 6 -5.93 -12.07 -7.71
CA ILE A 6 -6.97 -12.52 -6.79
C ILE A 6 -7.53 -11.34 -5.98
N TYR A 7 -6.64 -10.51 -5.40
CA TYR A 7 -7.09 -9.33 -4.64
C TYR A 7 -7.90 -8.34 -5.49
N LYS A 8 -7.54 -8.15 -6.76
CA LYS A 8 -8.34 -7.31 -7.69
C LYS A 8 -9.72 -7.87 -7.99
N LYS A 9 -9.89 -9.20 -7.96
CA LYS A 9 -11.19 -9.84 -8.21
C LYS A 9 -12.11 -9.77 -7.00
N ILE A 10 -11.55 -9.86 -5.79
CA ILE A 10 -12.33 -9.92 -4.54
C ILE A 10 -12.61 -8.51 -3.98
N PHE A 11 -11.75 -7.53 -4.26
CA PHE A 11 -11.87 -6.17 -3.73
C PHE A 11 -11.81 -5.12 -4.83
N ASN A 12 -12.42 -3.95 -4.57
CA ASN A 12 -12.25 -2.74 -5.37
C ASN A 12 -10.85 -2.12 -5.15
N LEU A 13 -9.80 -2.83 -5.56
CA LEU A 13 -8.41 -2.46 -5.29
C LEU A 13 -8.02 -1.18 -6.04
N LYS A 14 -8.01 -0.04 -5.34
CA LYS A 14 -7.67 1.28 -5.93
C LYS A 14 -6.16 1.57 -5.99
N ARG A 15 -5.38 1.10 -5.01
CA ARG A 15 -3.93 1.34 -4.94
C ARG A 15 -3.22 0.07 -4.49
N TRP A 16 -2.07 -0.21 -5.10
CA TRP A 16 -1.15 -1.27 -4.69
C TRP A 16 0.27 -0.74 -4.83
N SER A 17 0.95 -0.52 -3.71
CA SER A 17 2.32 -0.01 -3.65
C SER A 17 3.27 -1.13 -3.25
N LYS A 18 4.37 -1.32 -4.01
CA LYS A 18 5.48 -2.17 -3.57
C LYS A 18 6.56 -1.28 -2.95
N MET A 19 6.86 -1.50 -1.68
CA MET A 19 7.90 -0.75 -0.97
C MET A 19 9.28 -1.36 -1.22
N LYS A 20 10.31 -0.51 -1.27
CA LYS A 20 11.70 -0.94 -1.52
C LYS A 20 12.34 -1.64 -0.31
N ARG A 21 11.82 -1.43 0.91
CA ARG A 21 12.33 -1.94 2.19
C ARG A 21 11.23 -1.92 3.27
N GLY A 22 11.48 -2.60 4.38
CA GLY A 22 10.56 -2.77 5.51
C GLY A 22 9.96 -4.18 5.56
N GLY A 23 9.70 -4.67 6.77
CA GLY A 23 9.16 -5.99 7.06
C GLY A 23 7.70 -5.96 7.51
N HIS A 24 7.39 -6.81 8.49
CA HIS A 24 6.02 -7.03 8.96
C HIS A 24 5.44 -5.81 9.68
N PHE A 25 6.28 -5.07 10.42
CA PHE A 25 5.84 -3.96 11.25
C PHE A 25 6.11 -2.62 10.55
N ALA A 26 5.51 -2.41 9.39
CA ALA A 26 5.77 -1.25 8.52
C ALA A 26 5.69 0.11 9.24
N ALA A 27 4.78 0.27 10.22
CA ALA A 27 4.64 1.48 11.01
C ALA A 27 5.82 1.73 11.97
N LEU A 28 6.47 0.68 12.46
CA LEU A 28 7.64 0.78 13.35
C LEU A 28 8.94 0.79 12.55
N GLU A 29 9.02 -0.02 11.50
CA GLU A 29 10.24 -0.20 10.72
C GLU A 29 10.47 0.94 9.71
N GLN A 30 9.42 1.42 9.05
CA GLN A 30 9.51 2.46 8.01
C GLN A 30 8.33 3.44 8.09
N PRO A 31 8.16 4.18 9.21
CA PRO A 31 7.02 5.06 9.45
C PRO A 31 6.83 6.10 8.33
N ASP A 32 7.93 6.69 7.85
CA ASP A 32 7.87 7.72 6.81
C ASP A 32 7.39 7.17 5.46
N LEU A 33 7.85 5.97 5.07
CA LEU A 33 7.40 5.35 3.83
C LEU A 33 5.90 5.03 3.88
N LEU A 34 5.44 4.51 5.03
CA LEU A 34 4.04 4.19 5.24
C LEU A 34 3.16 5.44 5.22
N VAL A 35 3.49 6.46 6.02
CA VAL A 35 2.66 7.67 6.14
C VAL A 35 2.59 8.45 4.82
N ASN A 36 3.69 8.48 4.06
CA ASN A 36 3.72 9.16 2.78
C ASN A 36 2.85 8.46 1.74
N ASP A 37 2.83 7.13 1.70
CA ASP A 37 1.97 6.37 0.79
C ASP A 37 0.48 6.55 1.12
N ILE A 38 0.13 6.51 2.42
CA ILE A 38 -1.25 6.75 2.89
C ILE A 38 -1.69 8.17 2.52
N ARG A 39 -0.88 9.19 2.84
CA ARG A 39 -1.19 10.59 2.49
C ARG A 39 -1.32 10.79 0.98
N ALA A 40 -0.44 10.17 0.19
CA ALA A 40 -0.51 10.23 -1.27
C ALA A 40 -1.82 9.63 -1.80
N PHE A 41 -2.28 8.52 -1.24
CA PHE A 41 -3.57 7.95 -1.60
C PHE A 41 -4.76 8.82 -1.15
N ALA A 42 -4.75 9.30 0.10
CA ALA A 42 -5.83 10.12 0.63
C ALA A 42 -6.06 11.39 -0.22
N ARG A 43 -4.99 12.00 -0.75
CA ARG A 43 -5.08 13.15 -1.66
C ARG A 43 -5.81 12.85 -2.98
N THR A 44 -5.87 11.60 -3.42
CA THR A 44 -6.60 11.22 -4.65
C THR A 44 -8.09 11.01 -4.40
N LEU A 45 -8.55 11.05 -3.16
CA LEU A 45 -9.95 10.83 -2.75
C LEU A 45 -10.71 12.13 -2.48
N ARG A 46 -10.14 13.29 -2.86
CA ARG A 46 -10.80 14.59 -2.77
C ARG A 46 -12.07 14.63 -3.61
#